data_AF-A0A7L3DSA8-F1
#
_entry.id   AF-A0A7L3DSA8-F1
#
_cell.length_a   1.000
_cell.length_b   1.000
_cell.length_c   1.000
_cell.angle_alpha   90.00
_cell.angle_beta   90.00
_cell.angle_gamma   90.00
#
_symmetry.space_group_name_H-M   'P 1'
#
loop_
_entity.id
_entity.type
_entity.pdbx_description
1 polymer ?
#
loop_
_entity_poly.entity_id
_entity_poly.type
_entity_poly.pdbx_seq_one_letter_code
_entity_poly.pdbx_strand_id
1 'polypeptide(L)'
;AGRGEQQMSPGLSAGCSVSLHQVAGGPTFHIRLHANVAVPSLCLSRDTLEFSTVQCGQCQEETVQLHNQLQLPCKWFVTVNEPVKKVKHRQG
;
A
#
# COMPACT_ATOMS: atom_id res chain seq x y z
N ALA A 1 -1.57 -21.77 23.46
CA ALA A 1 -1.05 -21.47 22.12
C ALA A 1 -2.24 -21.23 21.20
N GLY A 2 -2.60 -19.96 20.95
CA GLY A 2 -3.68 -19.61 20.04
C GLY A 2 -3.18 -19.62 18.61
N ARG A 3 -3.79 -20.42 17.74
CA ARG A 3 -3.62 -20.27 16.29
C ARG A 3 -4.40 -19.01 15.90
N GLY A 4 -3.68 -17.95 15.53
CA GLY A 4 -4.29 -16.84 14.82
C GLY A 4 -4.71 -17.33 13.44
N GLU A 5 -6.00 -17.33 13.15
CA GLU A 5 -6.51 -17.53 11.80
C GLU A 5 -6.06 -16.33 10.96
N GLN A 6 -5.12 -16.57 10.05
CA GLN A 6 -4.68 -15.54 9.11
C GLN A 6 -5.73 -15.44 8.01
N GLN A 7 -6.60 -14.44 8.13
CA GLN A 7 -7.53 -14.05 7.06
C GLN A 7 -6.69 -13.59 5.86
N MET A 8 -6.57 -14.45 4.84
CA MET A 8 -5.98 -14.05 3.57
C MET A 8 -6.90 -13.03 2.90
N SER A 9 -6.42 -11.80 2.75
CA SER A 9 -7.06 -10.76 1.94
C SER A 9 -7.19 -11.26 0.49
N PRO A 10 -8.31 -11.01 -0.22
CA PRO A 10 -8.48 -11.48 -1.59
C PRO A 10 -7.47 -10.77 -2.49
N GLY A 11 -6.45 -11.49 -2.95
CA GLY A 11 -5.56 -11.04 -4.01
C GLY A 11 -6.33 -10.92 -5.32
N LEU A 12 -5.84 -10.06 -6.22
CA LEU A 12 -6.39 -9.99 -7.58
C LEU A 12 -6.02 -11.28 -8.30
N SER A 13 -7.01 -12.02 -8.80
CA SER A 13 -6.78 -13.18 -9.65
C SER A 13 -6.54 -12.71 -11.09
N ALA A 14 -5.35 -12.99 -11.63
CA ALA A 14 -5.04 -12.78 -13.03
C ALA A 14 -5.01 -14.14 -13.75
N GLY A 15 -5.79 -14.28 -14.80
CA GLY A 15 -5.81 -15.46 -15.65
C GLY A 15 -5.44 -15.12 -17.09
N CYS A 16 -4.65 -15.96 -17.74
CA CYS A 16 -4.48 -15.92 -19.19
C CYS A 16 -4.55 -17.33 -19.78
N SER A 17 -5.02 -17.43 -21.01
CA SER A 17 -5.08 -18.70 -21.74
C SER A 17 -4.04 -18.67 -22.85
N VAL A 18 -3.21 -19.71 -22.88
CA VAL A 18 -2.20 -19.89 -23.93
C VAL A 18 -2.55 -21.15 -24.71
N SER A 19 -2.57 -21.03 -26.03
CA SER A 19 -2.78 -22.15 -26.94
C SER A 19 -1.42 -22.63 -27.45
N LEU A 20 -1.15 -23.92 -27.30
CA LEU A 20 0.04 -24.53 -27.90
C LEU A 20 -0.10 -24.56 -29.43
N HIS A 21 1.00 -24.27 -30.13
CA HIS A 21 1.05 -24.24 -31.58
C HIS A 21 0.65 -25.60 -32.17
N GLN A 22 -0.23 -25.56 -33.17
CA GLN A 22 -0.76 -26.75 -33.82
C GLN A 22 0.28 -27.26 -34.83
N VAL A 23 0.86 -28.44 -34.55
CA VAL A 23 1.50 -29.25 -35.58
C VAL A 23 0.42 -29.82 -36.51
N ALA A 24 0.66 -29.83 -37.82
CA ALA A 24 -0.35 -30.23 -38.81
C ALA A 24 -0.96 -31.61 -38.49
N GLY A 25 -2.28 -31.64 -38.26
CA GLY A 25 -3.03 -32.86 -37.91
C GLY A 25 -3.05 -33.22 -36.41
N GLY A 26 -2.46 -32.41 -35.53
CA GLY A 26 -2.38 -32.67 -34.09
C GLY A 26 -3.48 -31.98 -33.26
N PRO A 27 -3.79 -32.50 -32.05
CA PRO A 27 -4.72 -31.88 -31.11
C PRO A 27 -4.17 -30.56 -30.56
N THR A 28 -5.05 -29.57 -30.39
CA THR A 28 -4.72 -28.30 -29.71
C THR A 28 -5.04 -28.39 -28.23
N PHE A 29 -4.07 -28.02 -27.38
CA PHE A 29 -4.24 -27.95 -25.93
C PHE A 29 -4.32 -26.50 -25.47
N HIS A 30 -5.35 -26.18 -24.68
CA HIS A 30 -5.46 -24.89 -23.99
C HIS A 30 -4.92 -25.01 -22.57
N ILE A 31 -3.93 -24.21 -22.25
CA ILE A 31 -3.40 -24.10 -20.89
C ILE A 31 -3.93 -22.82 -20.26
N ARG A 32 -4.55 -22.96 -19.09
CA ARG A 32 -4.93 -21.84 -18.24
C ARG A 32 -3.81 -21.54 -17.27
N LEU A 33 -3.21 -20.37 -17.38
CA LEU A 33 -2.26 -19.85 -16.41
C LEU A 33 -3.04 -19.00 -15.39
N HIS A 34 -2.75 -19.20 -14.11
CA HIS A 34 -3.35 -18.46 -13.02
C HIS A 34 -2.25 -17.88 -12.14
N ALA A 35 -2.34 -16.58 -11.87
CA ALA A 35 -1.47 -15.88 -10.93
C ALA A 35 -2.32 -15.28 -9.81
N ASN A 36 -1.88 -15.50 -8.57
CA ASN A 36 -2.37 -14.76 -7.42
C ASN A 36 -1.55 -13.47 -7.32
N VAL A 37 -2.15 -12.34 -7.70
CA VAL A 37 -1.47 -11.04 -7.66
C VAL A 37 -1.73 -10.40 -6.30
N ALA A 38 -0.65 -10.16 -5.57
CA ALA A 38 -0.71 -9.44 -4.31
C ALA A 38 -0.38 -7.96 -4.53
N VAL A 39 -1.27 -7.10 -4.05
CA VAL A 39 -1.09 -5.64 -4.09
C VAL A 39 -0.44 -5.21 -2.77
N PRO A 40 0.69 -4.46 -2.79
CA PRO A 40 1.29 -3.93 -1.57
C PRO A 40 0.27 -3.17 -0.71
N SER A 41 0.29 -3.39 0.60
CA SER A 41 -0.69 -2.79 1.52
C SER A 41 0.01 -2.27 2.77
N LEU A 42 -0.20 -0.98 3.04
CA LEU A 42 0.31 -0.27 4.21
C LEU A 42 -0.87 0.34 4.97
N CYS A 43 -0.83 0.27 6.30
CA CYS A 43 -1.78 0.97 7.17
C CYS A 43 -1.05 1.91 8.14
N LEU A 44 -1.57 3.11 8.27
CA LEU A 44 -1.13 4.09 9.26
C LEU A 44 -1.70 3.75 10.64
N SER A 45 -0.95 4.01 11.71
CA SER A 45 -1.49 3.97 13.08
C SER A 45 -2.53 5.07 13.33
N ARG A 46 -2.39 6.20 12.64
CA ARG A 46 -3.28 7.37 12.64
C ARG A 46 -3.11 8.13 11.32
N ASP A 47 -4.21 8.61 10.77
CA ASP A 47 -4.24 9.37 9.50
C ASP A 47 -4.18 10.90 9.72
N THR A 48 -4.37 11.33 10.97
CA THR A 48 -4.43 12.72 11.37
C THR A 48 -3.48 12.97 12.54
N LEU A 49 -2.74 14.07 12.47
CA LEU A 49 -1.82 14.53 13.52
C LEU A 49 -2.27 15.91 14.02
N GLU A 50 -2.68 15.97 15.29
CA GLU A 50 -3.03 17.21 15.98
C GLU A 50 -1.87 17.62 16.88
N PHE A 51 -1.20 18.71 16.53
CA PHE A 51 -0.15 19.29 17.38
C PHE A 51 -0.77 20.25 18.38
N SER A 52 -0.35 20.14 19.64
CA SER A 52 -0.77 21.07 20.68
C SER A 52 -0.09 22.45 20.53
N THR A 53 -0.39 23.41 21.40
CA THR A 53 0.23 24.73 21.35
C THR A 53 1.75 24.63 21.52
N VAL A 54 2.50 24.97 20.47
CA VAL A 54 3.97 25.04 20.49
C VAL A 54 4.40 26.49 20.75
N GLN A 55 5.18 26.69 21.79
CA GLN A 55 5.72 28.02 22.14
C GLN A 55 6.83 28.46 21.18
N CYS A 56 7.04 29.77 21.06
CA CYS A 56 8.12 30.30 20.23
C CYS A 56 9.48 29.73 20.68
N GLY A 57 10.23 29.18 19.72
CA GLY A 57 11.54 28.55 19.98
C GLY A 57 11.47 27.11 20.51
N GLN A 58 10.30 26.48 20.56
CA GLN A 58 10.13 25.07 20.91
C GLN A 58 9.76 24.22 19.68
N CYS A 59 9.98 22.91 19.78
CA CYS A 59 9.61 21.92 18.77
C CYS A 59 8.75 20.82 19.40
N GLN A 60 7.76 20.33 18.67
CA GLN A 60 7.03 19.10 18.99
C GLN A 60 7.23 18.08 17.88
N GLU A 61 7.39 16.83 18.29
CA GLU A 61 7.57 15.69 17.40
C GLU A 61 6.47 14.67 17.67
N GLU A 62 5.87 14.17 16.58
CA GLU A 62 4.84 13.15 16.63
C GLU A 62 5.25 11.99 15.71
N THR A 63 5.22 10.76 16.23
CA THR A 63 5.60 9.57 15.47
C THR A 63 4.36 8.86 14.92
N VAL A 64 4.34 8.54 13.63
CA VAL A 64 3.31 7.68 13.02
C VAL A 64 3.95 6.37 12.60
N GLN A 65 3.27 5.26 12.86
CA GLN A 65 3.72 3.94 12.46
C GLN A 65 3.09 3.55 11.13
N LEU A 66 3.91 3.00 10.24
CA LEU A 66 3.50 2.44 8.97
C LEU A 66 3.60 0.92 9.03
N HIS A 67 2.44 0.25 9.03
CA HIS A 67 2.36 -1.19 9.18
C HIS A 67 2.24 -1.85 7.81
N ASN A 68 3.20 -2.69 7.49
CA ASN A 68 3.10 -3.56 6.32
C ASN A 68 2.15 -4.72 6.61
N GLN A 69 0.99 -4.69 5.98
CA GLN A 69 -0.06 -5.68 6.21
C GLN A 69 0.25 -7.03 5.55
N LEU A 70 1.16 -7.05 4.59
CA LEU A 70 1.49 -8.23 3.82
C LEU A 70 2.95 -8.64 4.05
N GLN A 71 3.23 -9.92 3.85
CA GLN A 71 4.59 -10.47 3.88
C GLN A 71 5.36 -10.18 2.57
N LEU A 72 5.14 -8.99 2.01
CA LEU A 72 5.76 -8.52 0.77
C LEU A 72 6.51 -7.22 1.05
N PRO A 73 7.70 -7.00 0.48
CA PRO A 73 8.40 -5.73 0.64
C PRO A 73 7.56 -4.56 0.12
N CYS A 74 7.31 -3.56 0.96
CA CYS A 74 6.64 -2.31 0.58
C CYS A 74 7.67 -1.19 0.43
N LYS A 75 7.61 -0.45 -0.68
CA LYS A 75 8.33 0.81 -0.86
C LYS A 75 7.37 1.96 -0.59
N TRP A 76 7.83 2.98 0.13
CA TRP A 76 7.03 4.13 0.51
C TRP A 76 7.82 5.42 0.39
N PHE A 77 7.12 6.53 0.24
CA PHE A 77 7.66 7.88 0.20
C PHE A 77 6.59 8.85 0.71
N VAL A 78 7.02 10.03 1.16
CA VAL A 78 6.12 11.10 1.63
C VAL A 78 6.03 12.18 0.56
N THR A 79 4.81 12.62 0.25
CA THR A 79 4.54 13.77 -0.63
C THR A 79 3.69 14.78 0.11
N VAL A 80 4.02 16.07 -0.04
CA VAL A 80 3.20 17.17 0.47
C VAL A 80 2.23 17.58 -0.64
N ASN A 81 0.93 17.41 -0.40
CA ASN A 81 -0.11 17.85 -1.33
C ASN A 81 -0.37 19.35 -1.12
N GLU A 82 0.36 20.18 -1.88
CA GLU A 82 0.34 21.65 -1.90
C GLU A 82 0.62 22.39 -0.57
N PRO A 83 1.33 23.53 -0.60
CA PRO A 83 1.64 24.28 0.61
C PRO A 83 0.38 24.98 1.18
N VAL A 84 0.09 24.73 2.46
CA VAL A 84 -0.86 25.51 3.25
C VAL A 84 -0.46 26.98 3.19
N LYS A 85 -1.39 27.85 2.76
CA LYS A 85 -1.16 29.30 2.65
C LYS A 85 -0.64 29.85 3.98
N LYS A 86 0.58 30.40 3.98
CA LYS A 86 1.14 31.08 5.15
C LYS A 86 0.26 32.28 5.52
N VAL A 87 -0.36 32.24 6.69
CA VAL A 87 -1.04 33.41 7.27
C VAL A 87 0.04 34.42 7.67
N LYS A 88 0.01 35.63 7.08
CA LYS A 88 0.86 36.73 7.51
C LYS A 88 0.34 37.27 8.85
N HIS A 89 1.10 37.10 9.92
CA HIS A 89 0.83 37.83 11.16
C HIS A 89 1.40 39.26 11.04
N ARG A 90 0.54 40.25 11.26
CA ARG A 90 0.91 41.66 11.40
C ARG A 90 1.59 41.82 12.77
N GLN A 91 2.90 42.07 12.77
CA GLN A 91 3.60 42.56 13.96
C GLN A 91 3.08 43.98 14.23
N GLY A 92 2.49 44.16 15.41
CA GLY A 92 2.14 45.46 15.99
C GLY A 92 3.15 45.86 17.04
#